data_AF-A0A950IZZ4-F1
#
_entry.id   AF-A0A950IZZ4-F1
#
_cell.length_a   1.000
_cell.length_b   1.000
_cell.length_c   1.000
_cell.angle_alpha   90.00
_cell.angle_beta   90.00
_cell.angle_gamma   90.00
#
_symmetry.space_group_name_H-M   'P 1'
#
loop_
_entity.id
_entity.type
_entity.pdbx_description
1 polymer ?
#
loop_
_entity_poly.entity_id
_entity_poly.type
_entity_poly.pdbx_seq_one_letter_code
_entity_poly.pdbx_strand_id
1 'polypeptide(L)'
;MSAYYISRTLWRKATYKKPQARGIDPVGEAEVFLAYGRTSDAVRVLQDAMADEPHNLSIKVTLLRAYSTEGNGKAYCRLARDIQAQVKDQPVWFTIQEAGRRLAPQDPLFAKA
;
A
#
# COMPACT_ATOMS: atom_id res chain seq x y z
N MET A 1 23.75 -31.59 -26.03
CA MET A 1 24.10 -30.44 -25.17
C MET A 1 22.84 -29.95 -24.47
N SER A 2 22.93 -29.77 -23.16
CA SER A 2 21.82 -29.83 -22.19
C SER A 2 20.85 -28.63 -22.24
N ALA A 3 19.55 -28.92 -22.30
CA ALA A 3 18.44 -27.97 -22.22
C ALA A 3 18.20 -27.49 -20.78
N TYR A 4 19.13 -26.72 -20.22
CA TYR A 4 19.13 -26.35 -18.81
C TYR A 4 19.07 -24.84 -18.58
N TYR A 5 18.13 -24.12 -19.23
CA TYR A 5 18.01 -22.67 -19.01
C TYR A 5 16.59 -22.10 -19.13
N ILE A 6 15.52 -22.84 -18.81
CA ILE A 6 14.18 -22.21 -18.73
C ILE A 6 13.32 -22.84 -17.63
N SER A 7 13.68 -22.67 -16.36
CA SER A 7 12.81 -23.12 -15.26
C SER A 7 13.10 -22.42 -13.93
N ARG A 8 13.21 -21.10 -13.91
CA ARG A 8 13.27 -20.33 -12.64
C ARG A 8 12.28 -19.18 -12.51
N THR A 9 11.51 -18.87 -13.55
CA THR A 9 10.56 -17.74 -13.52
C THR A 9 9.10 -18.17 -13.34
N LEU A 10 8.76 -19.45 -13.57
CA LEU A 10 7.38 -19.92 -13.53
C LEU A 10 6.89 -20.37 -12.14
N TRP A 11 7.78 -20.74 -11.21
CA TRP A 11 7.36 -21.26 -9.89
C TRP A 11 7.03 -20.18 -8.84
N ARG A 12 7.48 -18.92 -9.01
CA ARG A 12 7.26 -17.85 -8.00
C ARG A 12 5.80 -17.36 -7.92
N LYS A 13 5.01 -17.51 -8.99
CA LYS A 13 3.59 -17.13 -8.99
C LYS A 13 2.67 -18.18 -8.36
N ALA A 14 3.13 -19.42 -8.20
CA ALA A 14 2.30 -20.51 -7.69
C ALA A 14 2.19 -20.57 -6.15
N THR A 15 3.02 -19.81 -5.41
CA THR A 15 3.14 -19.94 -3.95
C THR A 15 2.57 -18.76 -3.15
N TYR A 16 2.00 -17.75 -3.80
CA TYR A 16 1.38 -16.65 -3.06
C TYR A 16 0.04 -17.09 -2.46
N LYS A 17 -0.02 -17.18 -1.13
CA LYS A 17 -1.26 -17.31 -0.37
C LYS A 17 -1.56 -15.97 0.31
N LYS A 18 -2.76 -15.44 0.06
CA LYS A 18 -3.23 -14.20 0.70
C LYS A 18 -3.12 -14.29 2.24
N PRO A 19 -2.85 -13.18 2.94
CA PRO A 19 -2.82 -13.13 4.41
C PRO A 19 -4.09 -13.70 5.05
N GLN A 20 -5.27 -13.32 4.54
CA GLN A 20 -6.57 -13.76 5.04
C GLN A 20 -6.74 -15.28 4.94
N ALA A 21 -6.26 -15.88 3.83
CA ALA A 21 -6.25 -17.33 3.64
C ALA A 21 -5.27 -18.07 4.58
N ARG A 22 -4.38 -17.34 5.25
CA ARG A 22 -3.47 -17.83 6.29
C ARG A 22 -3.96 -17.48 7.71
N GLY A 23 -5.11 -16.82 7.86
CA GLY A 23 -5.61 -16.33 9.15
C GLY A 23 -4.80 -15.16 9.72
N ILE A 24 -4.04 -14.45 8.89
CA ILE A 24 -3.18 -13.33 9.29
C ILE A 24 -3.87 -12.03 8.88
N ASP A 25 -3.90 -11.06 9.80
CA ASP A 25 -4.35 -9.71 9.48
C ASP A 25 -3.42 -9.06 8.43
N PRO A 26 -3.95 -8.68 7.24
CA PRO A 26 -3.15 -8.06 6.20
C PRO A 26 -2.49 -6.75 6.62
N VAL A 27 -3.12 -5.99 7.54
CA VAL A 27 -2.53 -4.74 8.04
C VAL A 27 -1.29 -5.06 8.85
N GLY A 28 -1.40 -5.92 9.87
CA GLY A 28 -0.26 -6.36 10.67
C GLY A 28 0.88 -6.96 9.83
N GLU A 29 0.60 -7.81 8.85
CA GLU A 29 1.64 -8.37 7.97
C GLU A 29 2.34 -7.28 7.15
N ALA A 30 1.58 -6.32 6.62
CA ALA A 30 2.14 -5.22 5.85
C ALA A 30 3.00 -4.28 6.72
N GLU A 31 2.62 -4.03 7.97
CA GLU A 31 3.44 -3.24 8.89
C GLU A 31 4.78 -3.89 9.20
N VAL A 32 4.79 -5.22 9.37
CA VAL A 32 6.04 -6.00 9.49
C VAL A 32 6.89 -5.82 8.23
N PHE A 33 6.31 -5.92 7.04
CA PHE A 33 7.05 -5.69 5.80
C PHE A 33 7.62 -4.27 5.70
N LEU A 34 6.87 -3.24 6.10
CA LEU A 34 7.36 -1.86 6.14
C LEU A 34 8.52 -1.69 7.13
N ALA A 35 8.45 -2.30 8.32
CA ALA A 35 9.52 -2.24 9.32
C ALA A 35 10.84 -2.85 8.81
N TYR A 36 10.76 -3.87 7.95
CA TYR A 36 11.92 -4.49 7.32
C TYR A 36 12.30 -3.89 5.95
N GLY A 37 11.69 -2.75 5.56
CA GLY A 37 11.98 -2.08 4.28
C GLY A 37 11.47 -2.82 3.04
N ARG A 38 10.60 -3.83 3.21
CA ARG A 38 10.00 -4.63 2.12
C ARG A 38 8.72 -3.96 1.61
N THR A 39 8.82 -2.70 1.21
CA THR A 39 7.65 -1.88 0.85
C THR A 39 6.82 -2.46 -0.30
N SER A 40 7.46 -3.05 -1.31
CA SER A 40 6.74 -3.66 -2.45
C SER A 40 5.88 -4.86 -2.06
N ASP A 41 6.31 -5.64 -1.06
CA ASP A 41 5.51 -6.74 -0.50
C ASP A 41 4.34 -6.21 0.34
N ALA A 42 4.56 -5.14 1.11
CA ALA A 42 3.52 -4.46 1.87
C ALA A 42 2.42 -3.92 0.94
N VAL A 43 2.80 -3.21 -0.12
CA VAL A 43 1.87 -2.67 -1.12
C VAL A 43 1.05 -3.80 -1.74
N ARG A 44 1.69 -4.91 -2.13
CA ARG A 44 0.99 -6.06 -2.73
C ARG A 44 -0.04 -6.66 -1.79
N VAL A 45 0.36 -6.94 -0.54
CA VAL A 45 -0.56 -7.48 0.48
C VAL A 45 -1.76 -6.56 0.71
N LEU A 46 -1.52 -5.26 0.81
CA LEU A 46 -2.58 -4.28 1.08
C LEU A 46 -3.48 -4.04 -0.13
N GLN A 47 -2.96 -4.10 -1.36
CA GLN A 47 -3.79 -4.04 -2.57
C GLN A 47 -4.71 -5.26 -2.68
N ASP A 48 -4.18 -6.46 -2.43
CA ASP A 48 -4.98 -7.69 -2.43
C ASP A 48 -6.06 -7.64 -1.34
N ALA A 49 -5.71 -7.15 -0.15
CA ALA A 49 -6.65 -6.97 0.95
C ALA A 49 -7.71 -5.89 0.66
N MET A 50 -7.33 -4.78 0.01
CA MET A 50 -8.27 -3.73 -0.37
C MET A 50 -9.25 -4.18 -1.47
N ALA A 51 -8.83 -5.12 -2.33
CA ALA A 51 -9.73 -5.71 -3.33
C ALA A 51 -10.82 -6.57 -2.67
N ASP A 52 -10.50 -7.26 -1.57
CA ASP A 52 -11.44 -8.08 -0.80
C ASP A 52 -12.30 -7.22 0.16
N GLU A 53 -11.71 -6.19 0.77
CA GLU A 53 -12.35 -5.30 1.75
C GLU A 53 -12.22 -3.81 1.36
N PRO A 54 -12.91 -3.35 0.30
CA PRO A 54 -12.72 -2.01 -0.26
C PRO A 54 -13.20 -0.86 0.64
N HIS A 55 -13.86 -1.14 1.75
CA HIS A 55 -14.37 -0.14 2.69
C HIS A 55 -13.57 -0.10 4.00
N ASN A 56 -12.59 -1.00 4.16
CA ASN A 56 -11.76 -1.06 5.34
C ASN A 56 -10.74 0.09 5.34
N LEU A 57 -10.98 1.08 6.20
CA LEU A 57 -10.16 2.28 6.28
C LEU A 57 -8.74 1.99 6.78
N SER A 58 -8.56 0.99 7.64
CA SER A 58 -7.24 0.61 8.19
C SER A 58 -6.30 0.12 7.08
N ILE A 59 -6.82 -0.68 6.15
CA ILE A 59 -6.08 -1.13 4.96
C ILE A 59 -5.68 0.08 4.11
N LYS A 60 -6.60 1.00 3.83
CA LYS A 60 -6.33 2.17 2.98
C LYS A 60 -5.30 3.13 3.60
N VAL A 61 -5.38 3.38 4.91
CA VAL A 61 -4.42 4.23 5.63
C VAL A 61 -3.03 3.60 5.62
N THR A 62 -2.94 2.29 5.90
CA THR A 62 -1.65 1.58 5.85
C THR A 62 -1.10 1.54 4.42
N LEU A 63 -1.96 1.43 3.40
CA LEU A 63 -1.56 1.46 2.00
C LEU A 63 -1.06 2.84 1.57
N LEU A 64 -1.64 3.93 2.08
CA LEU A 64 -1.06 5.28 1.90
C LEU A 64 0.34 5.37 2.50
N ARG A 65 0.55 4.87 3.72
CA ARG A 65 1.88 4.81 4.32
C ARG A 65 2.85 4.01 3.44
N ALA A 66 2.44 2.84 2.95
CA ALA A 66 3.26 2.03 2.04
C ALA A 66 3.60 2.77 0.73
N TYR A 67 2.62 3.42 0.09
CA TYR A 67 2.88 4.24 -1.10
C TYR A 67 3.80 5.43 -0.82
N SER A 68 3.72 6.02 0.37
CA SER A 68 4.62 7.11 0.75
C SER A 68 6.07 6.65 0.90
N THR A 69 6.28 5.48 1.50
CA THR A 69 7.61 4.85 1.58
C THR A 69 8.11 4.41 0.20
N GLU A 70 7.22 3.97 -0.70
CA GLU A 70 7.58 3.58 -2.07
C GLU A 70 7.93 4.78 -2.95
N GLY A 71 7.49 6.00 -2.59
CA GLY A 71 7.61 7.18 -3.45
C GLY A 71 6.52 7.25 -4.54
N ASN A 72 5.45 6.46 -4.42
CA ASN A 72 4.43 6.34 -5.45
C ASN A 72 3.37 7.44 -5.33
N GLY A 73 3.75 8.67 -5.71
CA GLY A 73 2.89 9.85 -5.60
C GLY A 73 1.55 9.70 -6.35
N LYS A 74 1.54 9.08 -7.54
CA LYS A 74 0.31 8.89 -8.32
C LYS A 74 -0.69 7.97 -7.63
N ALA A 75 -0.25 6.83 -7.09
CA ALA A 75 -1.14 5.93 -6.36
C ALA A 75 -1.60 6.56 -5.04
N TYR A 76 -0.68 7.23 -4.35
CA TYR A 76 -0.95 7.99 -3.13
C TYR A 76 -2.06 9.03 -3.32
N CYS A 77 -1.93 9.89 -4.33
CA CYS A 77 -2.88 10.96 -4.63
C CYS A 77 -4.29 10.43 -4.94
N ARG A 78 -4.41 9.29 -5.61
CA ARG A 78 -5.71 8.67 -5.92
C ARG A 78 -6.37 8.14 -4.65
N LEU A 79 -5.63 7.37 -3.85
CA LEU A 79 -6.17 6.78 -2.63
C LEU A 79 -6.48 7.85 -1.56
N ALA A 80 -5.68 8.91 -1.48
CA ALA A 80 -5.92 10.01 -0.54
C ALA A 80 -7.23 10.74 -0.86
N ARG A 81 -7.57 10.95 -2.14
CA ARG A 81 -8.88 11.51 -2.55
C ARG A 81 -10.03 10.59 -2.16
N ASP A 82 -9.87 9.28 -2.34
CA ASP A 82 -10.89 8.28 -2.04
C ASP A 82 -11.27 8.23 -0.55
N ILE A 83 -10.30 8.49 0.34
CA ILE A 83 -10.55 8.45 1.79
C ILE A 83 -10.70 9.83 2.44
N GLN A 84 -10.46 10.92 1.72
CA GLN A 84 -10.43 12.27 2.28
C GLN A 84 -11.70 12.58 3.08
N ALA A 85 -12.87 12.33 2.50
CA ALA A 85 -14.14 12.67 3.14
C ALA A 85 -14.33 11.96 4.49
N GLN A 86 -13.79 10.74 4.63
CA GLN A 86 -13.87 9.94 5.84
C GLN A 86 -12.86 10.38 6.91
N VAL A 87 -11.68 10.88 6.50
CA VAL A 87 -10.58 11.16 7.45
C VAL A 87 -10.20 12.62 7.61
N LYS A 88 -10.75 13.55 6.81
CA LYS A 88 -10.35 14.98 6.80
C LYS A 88 -10.38 15.65 8.18
N ASP A 89 -11.28 15.22 9.05
CA ASP A 89 -11.47 15.77 10.40
C ASP A 89 -10.73 14.95 11.48
N GLN A 90 -9.95 13.94 11.06
CA GLN A 90 -9.18 13.05 11.94
C GLN A 90 -7.69 13.42 11.94
N PRO A 91 -6.94 13.17 13.04
CA PRO A 91 -5.51 13.47 13.11
C PRO A 91 -4.66 12.82 12.01
N VAL A 92 -5.06 11.64 11.53
CA VAL A 92 -4.36 10.92 10.46
C VAL A 92 -4.29 11.73 9.16
N TRP A 93 -5.25 12.61 8.91
CA TRP A 93 -5.26 13.44 7.71
C TRP A 93 -4.08 14.40 7.65
N PHE A 94 -3.64 14.94 8.79
CA PHE A 94 -2.46 15.80 8.83
C PHE A 94 -1.21 15.07 8.33
N THR A 95 -0.99 13.83 8.78
CA THR A 95 0.10 12.97 8.32
C THR A 95 -0.02 12.65 6.83
N ILE A 96 -1.24 12.42 6.34
CA ILE A 96 -1.51 12.18 4.92
C ILE A 96 -1.15 13.41 4.09
N GLN A 97 -1.53 14.59 4.54
CA GLN A 97 -1.20 15.84 3.86
C GLN A 97 0.31 16.12 3.86
N GLU A 98 1.01 15.87 4.97
CA GLU A 98 2.47 16.04 5.04
C GLU A 98 3.22 15.14 4.07
N ALA A 99 2.90 13.86 4.04
CA ALA A 99 3.48 12.92 3.08
C ALA A 99 3.09 13.29 1.64
N GLY A 100 1.82 13.65 1.42
CA GLY A 100 1.31 14.11 0.13
C GLY A 100 2.07 15.33 -0.41
N ARG A 101 2.37 16.33 0.42
CA ARG A 101 3.18 17.51 0.02
C ARG A 101 4.59 17.14 -0.43
N ARG A 102 5.20 16.13 0.19
CA ARG A 102 6.53 15.65 -0.19
C ARG A 102 6.51 14.90 -1.52
N LEU A 103 5.47 14.11 -1.77
CA LEU A 103 5.34 13.26 -2.96
C LEU A 103 4.77 13.98 -4.18
N ALA A 104 3.86 14.91 -3.96
CA ALA A 104 3.10 15.62 -4.98
C ALA A 104 2.84 17.07 -4.54
N PRO A 105 3.89 17.91 -4.46
CA PRO A 105 3.77 19.29 -3.96
C PRO A 105 2.80 20.17 -4.77
N GLN A 106 2.57 19.83 -6.04
CA GLN A 106 1.65 20.52 -6.93
C GLN A 106 0.18 20.06 -6.82
N ASP A 107 -0.12 19.01 -6.04
CA ASP A 107 -1.51 18.54 -5.89
C ASP A 107 -2.26 19.40 -4.85
N PRO A 108 -3.35 20.11 -5.24
CA PRO A 108 -4.10 20.98 -4.34
C PRO A 108 -4.69 20.27 -3.13
N LEU A 109 -4.88 18.94 -3.19
CA LEU A 109 -5.39 18.14 -2.06
C LEU A 109 -4.54 18.29 -0.79
N PHE A 110 -3.24 18.55 -0.96
CA PHE A 110 -2.27 18.61 0.14
C PHE A 110 -1.80 20.03 0.45
N ALA A 111 -2.35 21.05 -0.22
CA ALA A 111 -2.05 22.44 0.05
C ALA A 111 -2.34 22.77 1.53
N LYS A 112 -1.53 23.68 2.09
CA LYS A 112 -1.79 24.20 3.44
C LYS A 112 -3.03 25.07 3.36
N ALA A 113 -4.04 24.75 4.18
CA ALA A 113 -5.22 25.60 4.35
C ALA A 113 -4.83 26.95 4.96
#